data_AF-A0A3A4YYI5-F1
#
_entry.id   AF-A0A3A4YYI5-F1
#
_cell.length_a   1.000
_cell.length_b   1.000
_cell.length_c   1.000
_cell.angle_alpha   90.00
_cell.angle_beta   90.00
_cell.angle_gamma   90.00
#
_symmetry.space_group_name_H-M   'P 1'
#
loop_
_entity.id
_entity.type
_entity.pdbx_description
1 polymer ?
#
loop_
_entity_poly.entity_id
_entity_poly.type
_entity_poly.pdbx_seq_one_letter_code
_entity_poly.pdbx_strand_id
1 'polypeptide(L)' 'MSPPVRYHAEALRELLLKQRIATMEQLKKALGTGADLTILRKLKELSYHTSYSHRGRYYTLEEIARFDELGLWVSYLFT' A
#
# COMPACT_ATOMS: atom_id res chain seq x y z
N MET A 1 -10.71 24.45 19.51
CA MET A 1 -9.88 24.11 18.35
C MET A 1 -9.54 22.63 18.45
N SER A 2 -9.96 21.79 17.49
CA SER A 2 -9.61 20.36 17.52
C SER A 2 -8.12 20.18 17.23
N PRO A 3 -7.44 19.22 17.86
CA PRO A 3 -6.04 18.94 17.55
C PRO A 3 -5.89 18.52 16.08
N PRO A 4 -4.73 18.81 15.45
CA PRO A 4 -4.48 18.39 14.08
C PRO A 4 -4.52 16.87 13.97
N VAL A 5 -5.22 16.36 12.95
CA VAL A 5 -5.29 14.92 12.66
C VAL A 5 -3.90 14.41 12.30
N ARG A 6 -3.42 13.40 13.03
CA ARG A 6 -2.12 12.76 12.79
C ARG A 6 -2.33 11.39 12.16
N TYR A 7 -1.73 11.18 10.99
CA TYR A 7 -1.76 9.92 10.28
C TYR A 7 -0.44 9.16 10.51
N HIS A 8 -0.53 7.87 10.82
CA HIS A 8 0.61 7.00 11.10
C HIS A 8 0.78 5.97 9.98
N ALA A 9 1.99 5.87 9.42
CA ALA A 9 2.28 4.92 8.35
C ALA A 9 2.07 3.46 8.80
N GLU A 10 2.21 3.18 10.10
CA GLU A 10 2.05 1.83 10.66
C GLU A 10 0.71 1.18 10.31
N ALA A 11 -0.38 1.96 10.25
CA ALA A 11 -1.70 1.44 9.87
C ALA A 11 -1.71 0.86 8.43
N LEU A 12 -0.95 1.47 7.51
CA LEU A 12 -0.78 0.94 6.15
C LEU A 12 0.14 -0.29 6.15
N ARG A 13 1.21 -0.25 6.96
CA ARG A 13 2.14 -1.37 7.10
C ARG A 13 1.45 -2.63 7.61
N GLU A 14 0.71 -2.53 8.71
CA GLU A 14 -0.06 -3.63 9.29
C GLU A 14 -1.04 -4.23 8.29
N LEU A 15 -1.76 -3.38 7.55
CA LEU A 15 -2.67 -3.84 6.49
C LEU A 15 -1.93 -4.64 5.42
N LEU A 16 -0.82 -4.12 4.91
CA LEU A 16 -0.06 -4.74 3.83
C LEU A 16 0.68 -6.00 4.27
N LEU A 17 1.14 -6.09 5.52
CA LEU A 17 1.68 -7.33 6.08
C LEU A 17 0.59 -8.41 6.19
N LYS A 18 -0.63 -8.02 6.57
CA LYS A 18 -1.77 -8.94 6.72
C LYS A 18 -2.34 -9.41 5.38
N GLN A 19 -2.53 -8.49 4.43
CA GLN A 19 -3.23 -8.75 3.17
C GLN A 19 -2.30 -8.99 1.97
N ARG A 20 -0.99 -8.74 2.14
CA ARG A 20 0.05 -8.70 1.09
C ARG A 20 -0.14 -7.58 0.07
N ILE A 21 -1.36 -7.31 -0.36
CA ILE A 21 -1.72 -6.21 -1.25
C ILE A 21 -2.95 -5.46 -0.74
N ALA A 22 -3.04 -4.18 -1.10
CA ALA A 22 -4.23 -3.37 -0.86
C ALA A 22 -4.50 -2.43 -2.02
N THR A 23 -5.77 -2.06 -2.20
CA THR A 23 -6.21 -1.01 -3.12
C THR A 23 -6.21 0.36 -2.44
N MET A 24 -6.26 1.45 -3.22
CA MET A 24 -6.34 2.82 -2.68
C MET A 24 -7.51 2.98 -1.68
N GLU A 25 -8.67 2.41 -1.97
CA GLU A 25 -9.84 2.49 -1.07
C GLU A 25 -9.64 1.74 0.25
N GLN A 26 -8.94 0.60 0.23
CA GLN A 26 -8.59 -0.11 1.46
C GLN A 26 -7.57 0.66 2.31
N LEU A 27 -6.59 1.30 1.66
CA LEU A 27 -5.60 2.14 2.33
C LEU A 27 -6.24 3.38 2.96
N LYS A 28 -7.17 4.04 2.25
CA LYS A 28 -8.00 5.15 2.77
C LYS A 28 -8.75 4.75 4.03
N LYS A 29 -9.41 3.59 3.99
CA LYS A 29 -10.14 3.05 5.13
C LYS A 29 -9.22 2.76 6.31
N ALA A 30 -8.04 2.17 6.07
CA ALA A 30 -7.07 1.85 7.12
C ALA A 30 -6.48 3.10 7.79
N LEU A 31 -6.19 4.15 7.01
CA LEU A 31 -5.61 5.39 7.53
C LEU A 31 -6.65 6.39 8.04
N GLY A 32 -7.94 6.18 7.75
CA GLY A 32 -9.02 7.08 8.14
C GLY A 32 -9.02 8.40 7.37
N THR A 33 -8.62 8.39 6.09
CA THR A 33 -8.58 9.59 5.25
C THR A 33 -9.14 9.31 3.86
N GLY A 34 -9.79 10.30 3.25
CA GLY A 34 -10.22 10.25 1.85
C GLY A 34 -9.15 10.73 0.85
N ALA A 35 -8.00 11.22 1.33
CA ALA A 35 -7.02 11.92 0.53
C ALA A 35 -5.92 11.00 -0.01
N ASP A 36 -5.90 10.76 -1.31
CA ASP A 36 -4.89 9.95 -2.02
C ASP A 36 -3.46 10.42 -1.74
N LEU A 37 -3.22 11.74 -1.76
CA LEU A 37 -1.88 12.31 -1.52
C LEU A 37 -1.35 11.99 -0.11
N THR A 38 -2.23 11.90 0.88
CA THR A 38 -1.84 11.49 2.24
C THR A 38 -1.44 10.02 2.26
N ILE A 39 -2.20 9.15 1.57
CA ILE A 39 -1.86 7.74 1.42
C ILE A 39 -0.51 7.58 0.73
N LEU A 40 -0.30 8.21 -0.42
CA LEU A 40 0.94 8.12 -1.18
C LEU A 40 2.15 8.62 -0.38
N ARG A 41 2.01 9.72 0.37
CA ARG A 41 3.08 10.20 1.26
C ARG A 41 3.42 9.18 2.35
N LYS A 42 2.42 8.54 2.95
CA LYS A 42 2.64 7.51 3.97
C LYS A 42 3.20 6.21 3.41
N LEU A 43 2.80 5.82 2.21
CA LEU A 43 3.41 4.68 1.52
C LEU A 43 4.88 4.94 1.16
N LYS A 44 5.24 6.17 0.76
CA LYS A 44 6.65 6.54 0.51
C LYS A 44 7.54 6.39 1.75
N GLU A 45 7.00 6.56 2.95
CA GLU A 45 7.72 6.31 4.20
C GLU A 45 8.05 4.81 4.42
N LEU A 46 7.36 3.90 3.72
CA LEU A 46 7.43 2.45 3.93
C LEU A 46 8.15 1.67 2.82
N SER A 47 8.64 2.33 1.78
CA SER A 47 9.15 1.70 0.55
C SER A 47 8.14 0.71 -0.06
N TYR A 48 7.39 1.15 -1.06
CA TYR A 48 6.25 0.41 -1.61
C TYR A 48 6.39 0.17 -3.12
N HIS A 49 5.71 -0.86 -3.60
CA HIS A 49 5.48 -1.09 -5.03
C HIS A 49 4.01 -0.97 -5.38
N THR A 50 3.73 -0.71 -6.67
CA THR A 50 2.39 -0.73 -7.22
C THR A 50 2.31 -1.62 -8.45
N SER A 51 1.18 -2.29 -8.64
CA SER A 51 0.96 -3.21 -9.75
C SER A 51 1.02 -2.49 -11.10
N TYR A 52 1.89 -2.93 -12.01
CA TYR A 52 1.99 -2.37 -13.36
C TYR A 52 0.78 -2.75 -14.24
N SER A 53 0.40 -4.03 -14.28
CA SER A 53 -0.61 -4.58 -15.20
C SER A 53 -2.06 -4.19 -14.89
N HIS A 54 -2.34 -3.72 -13.67
CA HIS A 54 -3.69 -3.35 -13.21
C HIS A 54 -3.84 -1.84 -13.05
N ARG A 55 -3.18 -1.03 -13.89
CA ARG A 55 -3.22 0.45 -13.82
C ARG A 55 -2.83 1.02 -12.44
N GLY A 56 -1.87 0.40 -11.74
CA GLY A 56 -1.47 0.84 -10.40
C GLY A 56 -2.52 0.58 -9.31
N ARG A 57 -3.47 -0.33 -9.52
CA ARG A 57 -4.59 -0.57 -8.60
C ARG A 57 -4.16 -1.15 -7.24
N TYR A 58 -3.11 -1.96 -7.22
CA TYR A 58 -2.65 -2.64 -6.01
C TYR A 58 -1.33 -2.07 -5.53
N TYR A 59 -1.18 -2.02 -4.21
CA TYR A 59 -0.01 -1.54 -3.49
C TYR A 59 0.50 -2.65 -2.56
N THR A 60 1.80 -2.76 -2.40
CA THR A 60 2.47 -3.72 -1.51
C THR A 60 3.75 -3.13 -0.91
N LEU A 61 4.29 -3.75 0.13
CA LEU A 61 5.59 -3.37 0.70
C LEU A 61 6.72 -4.01 -0.11
N GLU A 62 7.82 -3.31 -0.28
CA GLU A 62 9.03 -3.83 -0.92
C GLU A 62 9.53 -5.11 -0.20
N GLU A 63 9.52 -5.13 1.13
CA GLU A 63 10.03 -6.26 1.94
C GLU A 63 9.29 -7.59 1.70
N ILE A 64 8.02 -7.53 1.28
CA ILE A 64 7.20 -8.71 1.00
C ILE A 64 6.93 -8.93 -0.49
N ALA A 65 7.31 -7.97 -1.35
CA ALA A 65 7.22 -8.15 -2.78
C ALA A 65 8.21 -9.24 -3.20
N ARG A 66 7.73 -10.16 -4.04
CA ARG A 66 8.54 -11.18 -4.68
C ARG A 66 8.45 -10.94 -6.18
N PHE A 67 9.62 -10.82 -6.80
CA PHE A 67 9.78 -10.66 -8.22
C PHE A 67 10.38 -11.96 -8.77
N ASP A 68 9.96 -12.37 -9.96
CA ASP A 68 10.65 -13.43 -10.68
C ASP A 68 12.00 -12.94 -11.24
N GLU A 69 12.74 -13.83 -11.90
CA GLU A 69 14.04 -13.53 -12.51
C GLU A 69 13.97 -12.42 -13.58
N LEU A 70 12.78 -12.12 -14.09
CA LEU A 70 12.53 -11.05 -15.06
C LEU A 70 12.15 -9.72 -14.40
N GLY A 71 12.12 -9.65 -13.06
CA GLY A 71 11.69 -8.47 -12.32
C GLY A 71 10.18 -8.25 -12.38
N LEU A 72 9.39 -9.23 -12.84
CA LEU A 72 7.94 -9.15 -12.85
C LEU A 72 7.41 -9.51 -11.47
N TRP A 73 6.51 -8.67 -10.96
CA TRP A 73 5.78 -8.99 -9.74
C TRP A 73 4.86 -10.17 -10.05
N VAL A 74 5.16 -11.34 -9.48
CA VAL A 74 4.40 -12.57 -9.71
C VAL A 74 3.08 -12.46 -8.96
N SER A 75 2.01 -12.09 -9.67
CA SER A 75 0.66 -12.04 -9.10
C SER A 75 -0.02 -13.41 -9.01
N TYR A 76 0.60 -14.48 -9.53
CA TYR A 76 0.00 -15.81 -9.72
C TYR A 76 -0.12 -16.69 -8.46
N LEU A 77 -0.06 -16.12 -7.25
CA LEU A 77 -0.24 -16.88 -5.98
C LEU A 77 -1.41 -16.39 -5.12
N PHE A 78 -2.34 -15.62 -5.70
CA PHE A 78 -3.45 -15.01 -4.93
C PHE A 78 -4.86 -15.31 -5.49
N THR A 79 -5.05 -16.46 -6.15
CA THR A 79 -6.39 -17.05 -6.34
C THR A 79 -6.63 -18.14 -5.31
#